data_AF-A0A5J4Y8D8-F1
#
_entry.id   AF-A0A5J4Y8D8-F1
#
_cell.length_a   1.000
_cell.length_b   1.000
_cell.length_c   1.000
_cell.angle_alpha   90.00
_cell.angle_beta   90.00
_cell.angle_gamma   90.00
#
_symmetry.space_group_name_H-M   'P 1'
#
loop_
_entity.id
_entity.type
_entity.pdbx_description
1 polymer ?
#
loop_
_entity_poly.entity_id
_entity_poly.type
_entity_poly.pdbx_seq_one_letter_code
_entity_poly.pdbx_strand_id
1 'polypeptide(L)'
;MSGTMRANCLRLLRNSSTSCSSSGHRYFASAPAVQVEPGSIDSVQLTQSAPMLVQLAERQWGASATLPLSILPGSSKSSRIGVIRDAFTPFNAREYPLHTTIASLGEGQAAVHSAAAFNPQGIVVDEYVQDKANGVYRLTNVATDLLRLLQRENIKVCAVPDVAAASKQNSAKAMQRGARQCTNEVLMIAPTAFGFNDQTAQDNSFMHASREGGSTDAGSDVTQHVLREFSGLYRELTESAGIQVNLFQHTLSHGTPDAVFPNNWFSTHPASETGQKSAMVLYPMKTKNRAAERREDIIACIQQRGYSNMFDMSSSEASNKYLEGTGALVPDRINGIVYVNLSERADERLAQQWADQLGYKDVVTFRTFDKRSKAVYHTNVMLCVGTDVAIVCADGVKDDKERQRLLSSLGSHQTVVQITSDQMDALCGNVLELEDGKGLPILAMSTQAYNAFTEDQRKTMLKHVAAIHHAPIDTIEHVGGGGVRCSLAELF
;
A
#
# COMPACT_ATOMS: atom_id res chain seq x y z
N MET A 1 18.28 -1.03 -71.88
CA MET A 1 19.40 -0.27 -71.28
C MET A 1 19.43 -0.65 -69.81
N SER A 2 20.37 -1.45 -69.29
CA SER A 2 21.83 -1.21 -69.05
C SER A 2 22.06 -0.19 -67.93
N GLY A 3 22.78 -0.46 -66.82
CA GLY A 3 23.50 -1.66 -66.31
C GLY A 3 23.55 -1.61 -64.76
N THR A 4 24.54 -2.05 -63.96
CA THR A 4 25.73 -2.95 -64.00
C THR A 4 26.47 -2.76 -62.64
N MET A 5 27.09 -3.68 -61.90
CA MET A 5 27.43 -5.13 -61.96
C MET A 5 27.06 -5.79 -60.57
N ARG A 6 27.38 -7.01 -60.06
CA ARG A 6 28.51 -7.99 -60.10
C ARG A 6 29.82 -7.49 -59.45
N ALA A 7 30.63 -8.26 -58.69
CA ALA A 7 30.60 -9.65 -58.13
C ALA A 7 31.41 -9.65 -56.78
N ASN A 8 31.69 -10.70 -55.98
CA ASN A 8 31.89 -12.17 -56.12
C ASN A 8 31.28 -12.92 -54.88
N CYS A 9 30.98 -14.23 -54.81
CA CYS A 9 31.65 -15.49 -55.23
C CYS A 9 32.93 -15.81 -54.40
N LEU A 10 33.24 -17.02 -53.86
CA LEU A 10 32.69 -18.40 -53.88
C LEU A 10 32.57 -18.93 -52.42
N ARG A 11 31.90 -20.02 -51.98
CA ARG A 11 31.40 -21.32 -52.52
C ARG A 11 32.39 -22.50 -52.56
N LEU A 12 32.35 -23.40 -51.56
CA LEU A 12 32.84 -24.81 -51.47
C LEU A 12 32.30 -25.35 -50.10
N LEU A 13 31.89 -26.60 -49.83
CA LEU A 13 31.74 -27.87 -50.58
C LEU A 13 30.37 -28.53 -50.26
N ARG A 14 30.05 -29.67 -50.90
CA ARG A 14 28.82 -30.45 -50.66
C ARG A 14 29.11 -31.96 -50.71
N ASN A 15 28.18 -32.76 -50.17
CA ASN A 15 28.02 -34.21 -50.32
C ASN A 15 29.02 -35.13 -49.58
N SER A 16 28.50 -35.87 -48.60
CA SER A 16 28.44 -37.33 -48.70
C SER A 16 27.11 -37.81 -48.09
N SER A 17 26.56 -38.90 -48.60
CA SER A 17 25.24 -39.41 -48.20
C SER A 17 25.28 -40.92 -48.02
N THR A 18 24.96 -41.40 -46.82
CA THR A 18 24.72 -42.82 -46.54
C THR A 18 23.45 -42.99 -45.73
N SER A 19 22.54 -43.81 -46.23
CA SER A 19 21.30 -44.16 -45.57
C SER A 19 21.51 -45.26 -44.53
N CYS A 20 20.85 -45.16 -43.37
CA CYS A 20 20.49 -46.32 -42.58
C CYS A 20 19.12 -46.08 -41.93
N SER A 21 18.32 -47.13 -41.77
CA SER A 21 16.91 -47.06 -41.41
C SER A 21 16.54 -48.06 -40.34
N SER A 22 15.97 -47.60 -39.21
CA SER A 22 15.08 -48.42 -38.37
C SER A 22 14.34 -47.59 -37.32
N SER A 23 13.03 -47.87 -37.20
CA SER A 23 12.17 -47.79 -36.00
C SER A 23 12.69 -47.19 -34.68
N GLY A 24 11.85 -46.37 -34.01
CA GLY A 24 11.87 -46.32 -32.54
C GLY A 24 11.28 -45.08 -31.85
N HIS A 25 10.03 -45.19 -31.38
CA HIS A 25 9.46 -44.59 -30.16
C HIS A 25 9.72 -43.12 -29.73
N ARG A 26 8.59 -42.40 -29.57
CA ARG A 26 8.26 -41.49 -28.45
C ARG A 26 9.33 -40.50 -27.95
N TYR A 27 9.26 -39.27 -28.46
CA TYR A 27 9.81 -38.11 -27.73
C TYR A 27 8.92 -37.73 -26.53
N PHE A 28 9.17 -38.36 -25.39
CA PHE A 28 8.89 -37.82 -24.06
C PHE A 28 10.18 -37.82 -23.26
N ALA A 29 11.08 -36.88 -23.60
CA ALA A 29 12.32 -36.67 -22.86
C ALA A 29 12.06 -35.72 -21.68
N SER A 30 11.51 -36.26 -20.60
CA SER A 30 11.81 -35.70 -19.27
C SER A 30 13.32 -35.80 -19.08
N ALA A 31 14.00 -34.69 -18.75
CA ALA A 31 15.42 -34.72 -18.45
C ALA A 31 15.71 -35.75 -17.33
N PRO A 32 16.87 -36.44 -17.34
CA PRO A 32 17.24 -37.31 -16.23
C PRO A 32 17.28 -36.49 -14.93
N ALA A 33 16.79 -37.06 -13.83
CA ALA A 33 16.79 -36.39 -12.54
C ALA A 33 18.24 -36.05 -12.12
N VAL A 34 18.57 -34.75 -12.15
CA VAL A 34 19.91 -34.27 -11.83
C VAL A 34 20.16 -34.47 -10.34
N GLN A 35 21.23 -35.18 -10.00
CA GLN A 35 21.65 -35.37 -8.62
C GLN A 35 22.15 -34.04 -8.06
N VAL A 36 21.49 -33.55 -7.01
CA VAL A 36 21.79 -32.26 -6.40
C VAL A 36 23.03 -32.39 -5.51
N GLU A 37 24.13 -31.77 -5.93
CA GLU A 37 25.37 -31.66 -5.17
C GLU A 37 25.16 -30.93 -3.82
N PRO A 38 25.83 -31.34 -2.73
CA PRO A 38 25.58 -30.84 -1.38
C PRO A 38 26.25 -29.47 -1.10
N GLY A 39 25.76 -28.43 -1.76
CA GLY A 39 26.05 -27.03 -1.39
C GLY A 39 25.26 -26.58 -0.15
N SER A 40 25.60 -25.41 0.40
CA SER A 40 24.78 -24.76 1.43
C SER A 40 23.49 -24.20 0.82
N ILE A 41 22.42 -25.00 0.86
CA ILE A 41 21.12 -24.68 0.30
C ILE A 41 20.44 -23.57 1.12
N ASP A 42 20.01 -22.51 0.43
CA ASP A 42 19.21 -21.42 1.03
C ASP A 42 17.80 -21.98 1.34
N SER A 43 17.29 -21.69 2.54
CA SER A 43 16.09 -22.36 3.07
C SER A 43 15.30 -21.48 4.04
N VAL A 44 13.98 -21.57 3.99
CA VAL A 44 13.05 -20.83 4.85
C VAL A 44 11.98 -21.78 5.41
N GLN A 45 11.80 -21.76 6.74
CA GLN A 45 10.73 -22.45 7.45
C GLN A 45 9.76 -21.42 8.03
N LEU A 46 8.46 -21.56 7.77
CA LEU A 46 7.44 -20.54 8.09
C LEU A 46 6.51 -20.94 9.26
N THR A 47 6.24 -22.24 9.39
CA THR A 47 5.60 -22.90 10.55
C THR A 47 6.21 -24.29 10.72
N GLN A 48 5.91 -25.03 11.79
CA GLN A 48 6.37 -26.43 11.93
C GLN A 48 5.64 -27.43 11.00
N SER A 49 4.47 -27.06 10.46
CA SER A 49 3.63 -27.93 9.63
C SER A 49 3.82 -27.71 8.13
N ALA A 50 4.16 -26.49 7.72
CA ALA A 50 4.42 -26.11 6.33
C ALA A 50 5.67 -26.82 5.76
N PRO A 51 5.77 -27.01 4.43
CA PRO A 51 7.01 -27.50 3.82
C PRO A 51 8.17 -26.56 4.12
N MET A 52 9.37 -27.13 4.32
CA MET A 52 10.61 -26.35 4.29
C MET A 52 10.82 -25.86 2.87
N LEU A 53 10.77 -24.55 2.66
CA LEU A 53 11.00 -23.95 1.35
C LEU A 53 12.51 -23.88 1.11
N VAL A 54 12.97 -24.37 -0.04
CA VAL A 54 14.40 -24.44 -0.39
C VAL A 54 14.63 -23.97 -1.82
N GLN A 55 15.79 -23.37 -2.08
CA GLN A 55 16.30 -23.17 -3.44
C GLN A 55 17.55 -24.02 -3.64
N LEU A 56 17.57 -24.78 -4.74
CA LEU A 56 18.66 -25.70 -5.04
C LEU A 56 19.86 -24.93 -5.60
N ALA A 57 21.08 -25.38 -5.27
CA ALA A 57 22.30 -24.74 -5.74
C ALA A 57 22.47 -24.80 -7.28
N GLU A 58 21.87 -25.82 -7.92
CA GLU A 58 21.72 -25.89 -9.37
C GLU A 58 20.27 -25.65 -9.79
N ARG A 59 20.11 -24.83 -10.84
CA ARG A 59 18.81 -24.51 -11.42
C ARG A 59 18.17 -25.73 -12.08
N GLN A 60 17.07 -26.23 -11.51
CA GLN A 60 16.31 -27.35 -12.09
C GLN A 60 15.16 -26.86 -12.99
N TRP A 61 15.07 -27.48 -14.17
CA TRP A 61 14.09 -27.18 -15.22
C TRP A 61 12.65 -27.62 -14.93
N GLY A 62 12.45 -28.33 -13.82
CA GLY A 62 11.18 -28.90 -13.38
C GLY A 62 11.41 -29.83 -12.20
N ALA A 63 10.33 -30.44 -11.72
CA ALA A 63 10.40 -31.38 -10.61
C ALA A 63 11.21 -32.65 -10.96
N SER A 64 12.09 -33.06 -10.06
CA SER A 64 12.65 -34.41 -10.04
C SER A 64 11.65 -35.36 -9.35
N ALA A 65 11.59 -36.64 -9.73
CA ALA A 65 10.65 -37.58 -9.10
C ALA A 65 10.95 -37.85 -7.60
N THR A 66 12.23 -37.69 -7.22
CA THR A 66 12.75 -37.89 -5.86
C THR A 66 13.91 -36.95 -5.57
N LEU A 67 14.08 -36.55 -4.31
CA LEU A 67 15.25 -35.80 -3.83
C LEU A 67 15.95 -36.55 -2.67
N PRO A 68 17.30 -36.52 -2.60
CA PRO A 68 18.06 -37.20 -1.55
C PRO A 68 17.97 -36.45 -0.20
N LEU A 69 18.21 -37.16 0.90
CA LEU A 69 18.22 -36.57 2.26
C LEU A 69 19.28 -35.46 2.43
N SER A 70 20.38 -35.53 1.66
CA SER A 70 21.50 -34.57 1.65
C SER A 70 21.12 -33.17 1.18
N ILE A 71 19.90 -32.97 0.70
CA ILE A 71 19.38 -31.68 0.23
C ILE A 71 18.92 -30.75 1.37
N LEU A 72 18.87 -31.25 2.61
CA LEU A 72 18.51 -30.46 3.78
C LEU A 72 19.74 -29.81 4.44
N PRO A 73 19.63 -28.55 4.93
CA PRO A 73 20.61 -27.97 5.84
C PRO A 73 20.82 -28.85 7.09
N GLY A 74 22.07 -28.94 7.54
CA GLY A 74 22.59 -29.91 8.54
C GLY A 74 22.09 -29.76 9.99
N SER A 75 20.77 -29.76 10.17
CA SER A 75 20.04 -29.85 11.45
C SER A 75 18.52 -30.05 11.24
N SER A 76 18.01 -29.82 10.03
CA SER A 76 16.57 -29.87 9.72
C SER A 76 15.97 -31.26 9.91
N LYS A 77 14.70 -31.29 10.34
CA LYS A 77 13.88 -32.50 10.52
C LYS A 77 12.55 -32.44 9.76
N SER A 78 12.41 -31.52 8.80
CA SER A 78 11.14 -31.34 8.10
C SER A 78 10.81 -32.54 7.23
N SER A 79 9.61 -33.11 7.42
CA SER A 79 9.09 -34.23 6.62
C SER A 79 8.48 -33.79 5.28
N ARG A 80 8.43 -32.48 5.02
CA ARG A 80 7.91 -31.86 3.81
C ARG A 80 8.90 -30.83 3.27
N ILE A 81 9.21 -30.88 1.98
CA ILE A 81 10.08 -29.91 1.29
C ILE A 81 9.30 -29.28 0.13
N GLY A 82 9.48 -27.98 -0.07
CA GLY A 82 9.01 -27.25 -1.25
C GLY A 82 10.20 -26.66 -1.99
N VAL A 83 10.54 -27.19 -3.17
CA VAL A 83 11.59 -26.62 -4.02
C VAL A 83 11.02 -25.42 -4.76
N ILE A 84 11.49 -24.22 -4.42
CA ILE A 84 11.12 -22.97 -5.09
C ILE A 84 11.98 -22.79 -6.34
N ARG A 85 11.33 -22.41 -7.45
CA ARG A 85 12.00 -22.03 -8.70
C ARG A 85 11.16 -21.03 -9.50
N ASP A 86 11.82 -20.20 -10.31
CA ASP A 86 11.14 -19.46 -11.36
C ASP A 86 11.00 -20.36 -12.61
N ALA A 87 9.75 -20.64 -12.97
CA ALA A 87 9.40 -21.49 -14.11
C ALA A 87 9.51 -20.82 -15.49
N PHE A 88 9.65 -19.49 -15.56
CA PHE A 88 9.59 -18.71 -16.82
C PHE A 88 10.84 -17.84 -17.07
N THR A 89 11.71 -17.65 -16.06
CA THR A 89 13.00 -16.96 -16.22
C THR A 89 13.90 -17.67 -17.26
N PRO A 90 14.50 -16.98 -18.26
CA PRO A 90 15.35 -17.58 -19.30
C PRO A 90 16.59 -18.35 -18.79
N PHE A 91 17.12 -19.30 -19.57
CA PHE A 91 18.19 -20.20 -19.13
C PHE A 91 19.48 -19.50 -18.67
N ASN A 92 19.77 -18.34 -19.25
CA ASN A 92 20.97 -17.53 -19.05
C ASN A 92 20.75 -16.38 -18.05
N ALA A 93 19.53 -16.21 -17.54
CA ALA A 93 19.23 -15.24 -16.50
C ALA A 93 19.58 -15.81 -15.13
N ARG A 94 20.10 -14.95 -14.25
CA ARG A 94 20.50 -15.30 -12.88
C ARG A 94 19.26 -15.52 -12.02
N GLU A 95 19.19 -16.64 -11.29
CA GLU A 95 18.15 -16.80 -10.28
C GLU A 95 18.34 -15.84 -9.11
N TYR A 96 17.22 -15.33 -8.61
CA TYR A 96 17.14 -14.56 -7.38
C TYR A 96 17.31 -15.50 -6.17
N PRO A 97 18.15 -15.18 -5.17
CA PRO A 97 18.27 -15.99 -3.95
C PRO A 97 16.97 -16.13 -3.19
N LEU A 98 16.75 -17.24 -2.49
CA LEU A 98 15.51 -17.54 -1.78
C LEU A 98 15.11 -16.42 -0.82
N HIS A 99 16.06 -15.90 -0.02
CA HIS A 99 15.83 -14.79 0.91
C HIS A 99 15.46 -13.45 0.26
N THR A 100 15.58 -13.32 -1.07
CA THR A 100 15.04 -12.16 -1.83
C THR A 100 13.65 -12.43 -2.41
N THR A 101 13.24 -13.71 -2.49
CA THR A 101 11.92 -14.17 -2.96
C THR A 101 10.93 -14.34 -1.81
N ILE A 102 11.37 -14.91 -0.68
CA ILE A 102 10.55 -15.15 0.52
C ILE A 102 11.41 -15.17 1.80
N ALA A 103 10.86 -14.66 2.92
CA ALA A 103 11.46 -14.76 4.24
C ALA A 103 10.38 -14.83 5.34
N SER A 104 10.69 -15.41 6.50
CA SER A 104 9.78 -15.43 7.65
C SER A 104 9.72 -14.06 8.34
N LEU A 105 8.54 -13.67 8.83
CA LEU A 105 8.30 -12.51 9.71
C LEU A 105 7.88 -12.93 11.14
N GLY A 106 7.87 -14.23 11.40
CA GLY A 106 7.27 -14.84 12.58
C GLY A 106 6.45 -16.08 12.22
N GLU A 107 5.92 -16.77 13.23
CA GLU A 107 5.13 -17.98 13.01
C GLU A 107 3.86 -17.66 12.20
N GLY A 108 3.71 -18.32 11.05
CA GLY A 108 2.57 -18.13 10.16
C GLY A 108 2.58 -16.80 9.37
N GLN A 109 3.72 -16.10 9.28
CA GLN A 109 3.85 -14.86 8.51
C GLN A 109 5.08 -14.87 7.60
N ALA A 110 4.93 -14.42 6.36
CA ALA A 110 6.01 -14.38 5.37
C ALA A 110 6.05 -13.06 4.59
N ALA A 111 7.24 -12.48 4.45
CA ALA A 111 7.53 -11.48 3.45
C ALA A 111 7.73 -12.19 2.10
N VAL A 112 7.08 -11.75 1.04
CA VAL A 112 7.19 -12.33 -0.32
C VAL A 112 7.51 -11.20 -1.30
N HIS A 113 8.36 -11.46 -2.29
CA HIS A 113 8.74 -10.45 -3.27
C HIS A 113 7.52 -9.96 -4.04
N SER A 114 7.29 -8.65 -4.09
CA SER A 114 6.05 -8.08 -4.65
C SER A 114 5.80 -8.55 -6.09
N ALA A 115 6.81 -8.59 -6.96
CA ALA A 115 6.64 -9.11 -8.33
C ALA A 115 6.22 -10.59 -8.40
N ALA A 116 6.53 -11.41 -7.40
CA ALA A 116 6.04 -12.79 -7.30
C ALA A 116 4.58 -12.84 -6.81
N ALA A 117 4.17 -11.91 -5.94
CA ALA A 117 2.75 -11.75 -5.60
C ALA A 117 1.93 -11.12 -6.74
N PHE A 118 2.57 -10.33 -7.61
CA PHE A 118 1.91 -9.67 -8.73
C PHE A 118 1.74 -10.56 -9.98
N ASN A 119 2.66 -11.48 -10.24
CA ASN A 119 2.65 -12.37 -11.42
C ASN A 119 2.08 -13.78 -11.10
N PRO A 120 0.85 -14.14 -11.52
CA PRO A 120 0.25 -15.46 -11.29
C PRO A 120 0.83 -16.60 -12.16
N GLN A 121 1.97 -16.37 -12.82
CA GLN A 121 2.82 -17.39 -13.44
C GLN A 121 4.24 -17.40 -12.83
N GLY A 122 4.59 -16.40 -12.01
CA GLY A 122 5.93 -16.22 -11.46
C GLY A 122 6.11 -16.91 -10.11
N ILE A 123 7.21 -17.66 -9.97
CA ILE A 123 7.59 -18.46 -8.79
C ILE A 123 6.61 -19.60 -8.47
N VAL A 124 7.09 -20.83 -8.65
CA VAL A 124 6.35 -22.05 -8.32
C VAL A 124 7.13 -22.94 -7.37
N VAL A 125 6.41 -23.83 -6.69
CA VAL A 125 6.95 -24.77 -5.71
C VAL A 125 6.62 -26.20 -6.13
N ASP A 126 7.65 -27.04 -6.24
CA ASP A 126 7.48 -28.48 -6.35
C ASP A 126 7.50 -29.08 -4.93
N GLU A 127 6.46 -29.81 -4.55
CA GLU A 127 6.26 -30.29 -3.18
C GLU A 127 6.63 -31.77 -3.04
N TYR A 128 7.35 -32.09 -1.96
CA TYR A 128 7.85 -33.43 -1.68
C TYR A 128 7.58 -33.84 -0.23
N VAL A 129 7.32 -35.13 -0.02
CA VAL A 129 7.11 -35.73 1.30
C VAL A 129 8.16 -36.83 1.56
N GLN A 130 8.68 -36.89 2.78
CA GLN A 130 9.69 -37.87 3.17
C GLN A 130 9.11 -39.29 3.29
N ASP A 131 9.69 -40.23 2.55
CA ASP A 131 9.46 -41.66 2.74
C ASP A 131 10.18 -42.15 4.01
N LYS A 132 9.41 -42.45 5.06
CA LYS A 132 9.94 -42.84 6.38
C LYS A 132 10.75 -44.15 6.37
N ALA A 133 10.68 -44.97 5.33
CA ALA A 133 11.40 -46.25 5.27
C ALA A 133 12.85 -46.12 4.76
N ASN A 134 13.17 -45.04 4.04
CA ASN A 134 14.48 -44.84 3.39
C ASN A 134 14.99 -43.38 3.42
N GLY A 135 14.20 -42.44 3.93
CA GLY A 135 14.57 -41.02 4.05
C GLY A 135 14.49 -40.21 2.76
N VAL A 136 14.13 -40.82 1.63
CA VAL A 136 14.05 -40.15 0.32
C VAL A 136 12.79 -39.30 0.25
N TYR A 137 12.92 -38.06 -0.25
CA TYR A 137 11.78 -37.19 -0.51
C TYR A 137 11.15 -37.58 -1.84
N ARG A 138 9.84 -37.86 -1.85
CA ARG A 138 9.06 -38.21 -3.04
C ARG A 138 8.16 -37.05 -3.43
N LEU A 139 8.15 -36.73 -4.72
CA LEU A 139 7.31 -35.69 -5.31
C LEU A 139 5.82 -36.00 -5.12
N THR A 140 5.04 -35.03 -4.63
CA THR A 140 3.57 -35.12 -4.49
C THR A 140 2.83 -34.10 -5.34
N ASN A 141 3.37 -32.88 -5.49
CA ASN A 141 2.77 -31.81 -6.28
C ASN A 141 3.84 -31.14 -7.15
N VAL A 142 3.47 -30.72 -8.35
CA VAL A 142 4.36 -30.06 -9.31
C VAL A 142 3.82 -28.66 -9.60
N ALA A 143 4.71 -27.67 -9.58
CA ALA A 143 4.42 -26.29 -9.91
C ALA A 143 3.22 -25.68 -9.16
N THR A 144 3.10 -25.95 -7.86
CA THR A 144 2.15 -25.23 -6.99
C THR A 144 2.57 -23.76 -6.93
N ASP A 145 1.69 -22.85 -7.35
CA ASP A 145 1.89 -21.38 -7.20
C ASP A 145 2.24 -21.02 -5.75
N LEU A 146 3.23 -20.14 -5.55
CA LEU A 146 3.74 -19.83 -4.21
C LEU A 146 2.66 -19.20 -3.30
N LEU A 147 1.86 -18.26 -3.80
CA LEU A 147 0.79 -17.66 -2.98
C LEU A 147 -0.28 -18.69 -2.62
N ARG A 148 -0.67 -19.58 -3.55
CA ARG A 148 -1.62 -20.67 -3.28
C ARG A 148 -1.08 -21.65 -2.24
N LEU A 149 0.22 -21.95 -2.25
CA LEU A 149 0.85 -22.75 -1.21
C LEU A 149 0.74 -22.05 0.14
N LEU A 150 1.17 -20.79 0.24
CA LEU A 150 1.14 -20.04 1.50
C LEU A 150 -0.29 -19.91 2.05
N GLN A 151 -1.27 -19.62 1.20
CA GLN A 151 -2.69 -19.58 1.56
C GLN A 151 -3.19 -20.94 2.09
N ARG A 152 -2.84 -22.05 1.43
CA ARG A 152 -3.25 -23.41 1.84
C ARG A 152 -2.64 -23.83 3.17
N GLU A 153 -1.43 -23.38 3.48
CA GLU A 153 -0.76 -23.61 4.77
C GLU A 153 -1.16 -22.55 5.84
N ASN A 154 -2.11 -21.66 5.54
CA ASN A 154 -2.63 -20.57 6.40
C ASN A 154 -1.56 -19.53 6.83
N ILE A 155 -0.64 -19.20 5.92
CA ILE A 155 0.42 -18.22 6.14
C ILE A 155 -0.01 -16.84 5.64
N LYS A 156 0.02 -15.81 6.50
CA LYS A 156 -0.21 -14.42 6.10
C LYS A 156 0.97 -13.93 5.25
N VAL A 157 0.66 -13.46 4.04
CA VAL A 157 1.65 -12.85 3.13
C VAL A 157 1.72 -11.34 3.37
N CYS A 158 2.93 -10.81 3.49
CA CYS A 158 3.24 -9.41 3.31
C CYS A 158 4.05 -9.29 2.03
N ALA A 159 3.48 -8.74 0.96
CA ALA A 159 4.22 -8.54 -0.28
C ALA A 159 5.08 -7.27 -0.15
N VAL A 160 6.35 -7.35 -0.53
CA VAL A 160 7.31 -6.23 -0.44
C VAL A 160 8.35 -6.34 -1.58
N PRO A 161 8.86 -5.23 -2.15
CA PRO A 161 9.97 -5.28 -3.10
C PRO A 161 11.32 -5.63 -2.44
N ASP A 162 11.48 -5.46 -1.12
CA ASP A 162 12.70 -5.86 -0.39
C ASP A 162 12.39 -6.79 0.80
N VAL A 163 12.28 -8.08 0.49
CA VAL A 163 12.07 -9.18 1.44
C VAL A 163 13.20 -9.29 2.47
N ALA A 164 14.43 -9.01 2.06
CA ALA A 164 15.63 -9.15 2.88
C ALA A 164 15.82 -7.99 3.87
N ALA A 165 15.11 -6.88 3.67
CA ALA A 165 15.00 -5.78 4.63
C ALA A 165 13.74 -5.92 5.52
N ALA A 166 12.58 -6.28 4.96
CA ALA A 166 11.34 -6.47 5.73
C ALA A 166 11.52 -7.50 6.88
N SER A 167 12.16 -8.63 6.58
CA SER A 167 12.46 -9.70 7.56
C SER A 167 13.43 -9.30 8.69
N LYS A 168 14.05 -8.12 8.63
CA LYS A 168 14.91 -7.56 9.68
C LYS A 168 14.20 -6.53 10.57
N GLN A 169 13.00 -6.10 10.20
CA GLN A 169 12.26 -5.04 10.91
C GLN A 169 10.93 -5.54 11.49
N ASN A 170 10.25 -6.46 10.82
CA ASN A 170 8.96 -6.99 11.28
C ASN A 170 9.15 -8.18 12.23
N SER A 171 9.00 -7.94 13.53
CA SER A 171 8.69 -8.98 14.53
C SER A 171 7.21 -8.90 14.89
N ALA A 172 6.47 -9.99 14.63
CA ALA A 172 5.01 -10.02 14.58
C ALA A 172 4.29 -9.35 15.78
N LYS A 173 3.78 -8.13 15.58
CA LYS A 173 2.77 -7.53 16.46
C LYS A 173 1.40 -8.08 16.06
N ALA A 174 0.82 -8.91 16.94
CA ALA A 174 -0.53 -9.44 16.75
C ALA A 174 -1.57 -8.30 16.74
N MET A 175 -2.66 -8.50 15.98
CA MET A 175 -3.70 -7.50 15.71
C MET A 175 -4.59 -7.25 16.95
N GLN A 176 -4.06 -6.56 17.97
CA GLN A 176 -4.58 -6.56 19.35
C GLN A 176 -6.05 -6.14 19.50
N ARG A 177 -6.57 -5.30 18.61
CA ARG A 177 -7.95 -4.79 18.66
C ARG A 177 -8.93 -5.55 17.74
N GLY A 178 -8.44 -6.33 16.78
CA GLY A 178 -9.24 -6.87 15.68
C GLY A 178 -9.55 -5.87 14.55
N ALA A 179 -9.19 -4.59 14.72
CA ALA A 179 -9.27 -3.55 13.70
C ALA A 179 -8.26 -3.76 12.56
N ARG A 180 -8.60 -3.31 11.35
CA ARG A 180 -7.63 -3.05 10.27
C ARG A 180 -7.19 -1.58 10.33
N GLN A 181 -5.98 -1.26 9.89
CA GLN A 181 -5.54 0.13 9.73
C GLN A 181 -6.07 0.77 8.45
N CYS A 182 -6.13 -0.02 7.38
CA CYS A 182 -6.48 0.38 6.03
C CYS A 182 -7.59 -0.52 5.45
N THR A 183 -8.09 -0.12 4.28
CA THR A 183 -9.17 -0.80 3.54
C THR A 183 -8.86 -0.78 2.04
N ASN A 184 -9.50 -1.68 1.29
CA ASN A 184 -9.41 -1.75 -0.17
C ASN A 184 -10.47 -0.88 -0.86
N GLU A 185 -11.32 -0.19 -0.09
CA GLU A 185 -12.44 0.59 -0.60
C GLU A 185 -12.47 2.04 -0.08
N VAL A 186 -12.72 2.97 -1.01
CA VAL A 186 -12.79 4.42 -0.73
C VAL A 186 -13.99 5.06 -1.43
N LEU A 187 -14.41 6.21 -0.90
CA LEU A 187 -15.28 7.17 -1.58
C LEU A 187 -14.45 8.34 -2.11
N MET A 188 -14.74 8.74 -3.34
CA MET A 188 -14.16 9.91 -4.00
C MET A 188 -15.27 10.80 -4.57
N ILE A 189 -15.03 12.11 -4.65
CA ILE A 189 -15.97 13.07 -5.24
C ILE A 189 -15.28 13.79 -6.39
N ALA A 190 -15.81 13.64 -7.61
CA ALA A 190 -15.27 14.29 -8.79
C ALA A 190 -15.30 15.82 -8.64
N PRO A 191 -14.21 16.52 -9.00
CA PRO A 191 -14.09 17.97 -8.86
C PRO A 191 -14.84 18.76 -9.96
N THR A 192 -16.05 18.34 -10.31
CA THR A 192 -16.84 18.84 -11.46
C THR A 192 -17.37 20.27 -11.33
N ALA A 193 -17.25 20.91 -10.16
CA ALA A 193 -17.46 22.35 -9.97
C ALA A 193 -16.38 22.96 -9.03
N PHE A 194 -15.15 22.49 -9.17
CA PHE A 194 -13.99 22.95 -8.40
C PHE A 194 -13.50 24.35 -8.84
N GLY A 195 -13.07 25.15 -7.86
CA GLY A 195 -12.49 26.49 -7.98
C GLY A 195 -11.81 26.90 -6.66
N PHE A 196 -11.27 28.11 -6.58
CA PHE A 196 -10.65 28.61 -5.34
C PHE A 196 -11.70 28.92 -4.25
N ASN A 197 -11.37 28.70 -2.97
CA ASN A 197 -12.31 28.89 -1.85
C ASN A 197 -11.82 29.95 -0.84
N ASP A 198 -12.37 31.17 -0.96
CA ASP A 198 -12.07 32.31 -0.07
C ASP A 198 -12.42 32.09 1.41
N GLN A 199 -13.23 31.07 1.75
CA GLN A 199 -13.53 30.76 3.15
C GLN A 199 -12.40 29.94 3.80
N THR A 200 -11.81 28.99 3.07
CA THR A 200 -10.79 28.06 3.60
C THR A 200 -9.36 28.53 3.36
N ALA A 201 -9.12 29.41 2.38
CA ALA A 201 -7.81 30.03 2.15
C ALA A 201 -7.35 31.00 3.27
N GLN A 202 -8.23 31.32 4.22
CA GLN A 202 -7.90 32.21 5.34
C GLN A 202 -6.97 31.54 6.37
N ASP A 203 -7.12 30.22 6.56
CA ASP A 203 -6.35 29.42 7.52
C ASP A 203 -5.58 28.24 6.88
N ASN A 204 -5.94 27.78 5.67
CA ASN A 204 -5.11 26.84 4.92
C ASN A 204 -3.96 27.59 4.19
N SER A 205 -2.73 27.53 4.74
CA SER A 205 -1.55 28.16 4.13
C SER A 205 -0.99 27.46 2.87
N PHE A 206 -1.62 26.35 2.44
CA PHE A 206 -1.29 25.60 1.24
C PHE A 206 -2.16 26.00 0.03
N MET A 207 -3.29 26.69 0.25
CA MET A 207 -4.14 27.19 -0.84
C MET A 207 -3.55 28.43 -1.48
N HIS A 208 -3.43 28.43 -2.80
CA HIS A 208 -2.89 29.52 -3.61
C HIS A 208 -3.84 29.84 -4.77
N ALA A 209 -4.22 31.11 -4.90
CA ALA A 209 -4.98 31.58 -6.06
C ALA A 209 -4.09 31.49 -7.32
N SER A 210 -4.68 31.01 -8.42
CA SER A 210 -3.98 30.79 -9.69
C SER A 210 -3.22 32.03 -10.14
N ARG A 211 -1.90 31.88 -10.40
CA ARG A 211 -1.02 33.00 -10.78
C ARG A 211 -1.18 33.48 -12.22
N GLU A 212 -1.82 32.69 -13.07
CA GLU A 212 -2.15 33.07 -14.43
C GLU A 212 -3.56 33.68 -14.46
N GLY A 213 -3.73 34.82 -15.13
CA GLY A 213 -4.91 35.69 -15.03
C GLY A 213 -6.20 35.20 -15.69
N GLY A 214 -6.44 33.89 -15.73
CA GLY A 214 -7.77 33.32 -15.94
C GLY A 214 -8.59 33.39 -14.64
N SER A 215 -9.92 33.36 -14.73
CA SER A 215 -10.73 33.35 -13.51
C SER A 215 -10.67 31.99 -12.81
N THR A 216 -10.57 32.01 -11.48
CA THR A 216 -10.65 30.82 -10.61
C THR A 216 -12.07 30.32 -10.41
N ASP A 217 -13.02 30.80 -11.24
CA ASP A 217 -14.42 30.42 -11.22
C ASP A 217 -14.59 28.95 -11.59
N ALA A 218 -15.55 28.29 -10.95
CA ALA A 218 -15.87 26.90 -11.24
C ALA A 218 -16.53 26.75 -12.62
N GLY A 219 -15.99 25.86 -13.46
CA GLY A 219 -16.32 25.71 -14.87
C GLY A 219 -15.27 26.28 -15.84
N SER A 220 -14.16 26.81 -15.31
CA SER A 220 -13.01 27.32 -16.07
C SER A 220 -12.07 26.21 -16.58
N ASP A 221 -11.02 26.62 -17.32
CA ASP A 221 -9.90 25.74 -17.70
C ASP A 221 -9.20 25.08 -16.49
N VAL A 222 -9.25 25.71 -15.32
CA VAL A 222 -8.75 25.13 -14.06
C VAL A 222 -9.55 23.88 -13.70
N THR A 223 -10.89 23.95 -13.75
CA THR A 223 -11.76 22.80 -13.52
C THR A 223 -11.49 21.68 -14.53
N GLN A 224 -11.21 22.02 -15.80
CA GLN A 224 -10.81 21.04 -16.83
C GLN A 224 -9.43 20.42 -16.57
N HIS A 225 -8.47 21.15 -16.01
CA HIS A 225 -7.17 20.60 -15.62
C HIS A 225 -7.28 19.65 -14.44
N VAL A 226 -7.97 20.10 -13.39
CA VAL A 226 -8.23 19.35 -12.17
C VAL A 226 -9.03 18.06 -12.44
N LEU A 227 -9.97 18.05 -13.39
CA LEU A 227 -10.65 16.83 -13.82
C LEU A 227 -9.72 15.84 -14.53
N ARG A 228 -8.69 16.30 -15.27
CA ARG A 228 -7.69 15.41 -15.88
C ARG A 228 -6.80 14.77 -14.81
N GLU A 229 -6.27 15.57 -13.88
CA GLU A 229 -5.48 15.13 -12.71
C GLU A 229 -6.25 14.08 -11.90
N PHE A 230 -7.47 14.41 -11.48
CA PHE A 230 -8.34 13.51 -10.72
C PHE A 230 -8.65 12.22 -11.50
N SER A 231 -8.84 12.29 -12.83
CA SER A 231 -9.01 11.07 -13.65
C SER A 231 -7.75 10.20 -13.69
N GLY A 232 -6.56 10.81 -13.56
CA GLY A 232 -5.29 10.12 -13.42
C GLY A 232 -5.20 9.38 -12.10
N LEU A 233 -5.48 10.07 -10.99
CA LEU A 233 -5.55 9.46 -9.65
C LEU A 233 -6.58 8.32 -9.59
N TYR A 234 -7.78 8.53 -10.15
CA TYR A 234 -8.82 7.50 -10.23
C TYR A 234 -8.35 6.24 -10.96
N ARG A 235 -7.72 6.37 -12.14
CA ARG A 235 -7.19 5.23 -12.90
C ARG A 235 -6.04 4.55 -12.19
N GLU A 236 -5.11 5.30 -11.58
CA GLU A 236 -4.00 4.70 -10.84
C GLU A 236 -4.49 3.87 -9.64
N LEU A 237 -5.50 4.37 -8.92
CA LEU A 237 -6.11 3.62 -7.82
C LEU A 237 -6.90 2.40 -8.32
N THR A 238 -7.70 2.51 -9.38
CA THR A 238 -8.60 1.43 -9.84
C THR A 238 -7.93 0.40 -10.76
N GLU A 239 -7.09 0.84 -11.71
CA GLU A 239 -6.47 0.01 -12.73
C GLU A 239 -5.10 -0.54 -12.29
N SER A 240 -4.27 0.28 -11.63
CA SER A 240 -2.92 -0.12 -11.18
C SER A 240 -2.92 -0.78 -9.80
N ALA A 241 -3.65 -0.20 -8.83
CA ALA A 241 -3.70 -0.70 -7.44
C ALA A 241 -4.90 -1.61 -7.13
N GLY A 242 -5.96 -1.60 -7.94
CA GLY A 242 -7.15 -2.43 -7.72
C GLY A 242 -8.05 -1.99 -6.54
N ILE A 243 -7.98 -0.72 -6.15
CA ILE A 243 -8.83 -0.10 -5.12
C ILE A 243 -10.27 0.02 -5.63
N GLN A 244 -11.25 -0.34 -4.79
CA GLN A 244 -12.67 -0.10 -5.06
C GLN A 244 -13.01 1.37 -4.81
N VAL A 245 -13.43 2.10 -5.85
CA VAL A 245 -13.74 3.53 -5.75
C VAL A 245 -15.24 3.77 -5.95
N ASN A 246 -15.90 4.25 -4.89
CA ASN A 246 -17.26 4.76 -4.91
C ASN A 246 -17.21 6.23 -5.37
N LEU A 247 -17.33 6.45 -6.68
CA LEU A 247 -17.19 7.78 -7.28
C LEU A 247 -18.52 8.55 -7.35
N PHE A 248 -18.61 9.65 -6.61
CA PHE A 248 -19.70 10.63 -6.68
C PHE A 248 -19.27 11.86 -7.50
N GLN A 249 -20.22 12.75 -7.81
CA GLN A 249 -19.97 14.02 -8.51
C GLN A 249 -20.64 15.17 -7.74
N HIS A 250 -20.09 16.39 -7.86
CA HIS A 250 -20.71 17.61 -7.33
C HIS A 250 -20.93 18.66 -8.43
N THR A 251 -21.78 19.65 -8.18
CA THR A 251 -22.17 20.66 -9.18
C THR A 251 -22.20 22.06 -8.57
N LEU A 252 -22.18 23.10 -9.42
CA LEU A 252 -22.25 24.51 -9.01
C LEU A 252 -23.39 24.81 -8.02
N SER A 253 -24.54 24.13 -8.16
CA SER A 253 -25.71 24.31 -7.28
C SER A 253 -25.50 23.84 -5.83
N HIS A 254 -24.40 23.14 -5.52
CA HIS A 254 -24.03 22.80 -4.14
C HIS A 254 -23.29 23.96 -3.44
N GLY A 255 -22.53 24.78 -4.18
CA GLY A 255 -21.70 25.85 -3.61
C GLY A 255 -20.45 25.36 -2.84
N THR A 256 -20.01 24.13 -3.09
CA THR A 256 -18.97 23.41 -2.33
C THR A 256 -17.71 23.12 -3.18
N PRO A 257 -16.83 24.10 -3.45
CA PRO A 257 -15.68 23.91 -4.33
C PRO A 257 -14.65 22.89 -3.83
N ASP A 258 -14.47 22.80 -2.50
CA ASP A 258 -13.56 21.87 -1.82
C ASP A 258 -14.13 20.45 -1.68
N ALA A 259 -15.31 20.16 -2.24
CA ALA A 259 -16.00 18.86 -2.09
C ALA A 259 -15.20 17.66 -2.61
N VAL A 260 -14.13 17.89 -3.38
CA VAL A 260 -13.13 16.88 -3.76
C VAL A 260 -12.43 16.23 -2.55
N PHE A 261 -12.53 16.83 -1.35
CA PHE A 261 -11.93 16.33 -0.11
C PHE A 261 -12.96 15.75 0.89
N PRO A 262 -13.59 14.59 0.60
CA PRO A 262 -14.67 14.01 1.41
C PRO A 262 -14.22 13.60 2.83
N ASN A 263 -12.93 13.32 3.02
CA ASN A 263 -12.37 12.79 4.26
C ASN A 263 -12.51 13.75 5.47
N ASN A 264 -12.85 15.02 5.23
CA ASN A 264 -12.98 16.03 6.27
C ASN A 264 -14.35 16.03 6.96
N TRP A 265 -15.42 15.59 6.29
CA TRP A 265 -16.79 15.73 6.83
C TRP A 265 -17.42 14.42 7.32
N PHE A 266 -16.88 13.25 6.93
CA PHE A 266 -17.26 11.94 7.50
C PHE A 266 -16.10 10.95 7.63
N SER A 267 -16.36 9.87 8.37
CA SER A 267 -15.55 8.64 8.37
C SER A 267 -16.43 7.42 8.67
N THR A 268 -15.93 6.23 8.33
CA THR A 268 -16.54 4.95 8.70
C THR A 268 -15.68 4.18 9.71
N HIS A 269 -16.34 3.49 10.64
CA HIS A 269 -15.72 2.73 11.72
C HIS A 269 -16.45 1.39 11.91
N PRO A 270 -15.83 0.24 11.58
CA PRO A 270 -16.51 -1.05 11.61
C PRO A 270 -16.67 -1.57 13.04
N ALA A 271 -17.62 -2.50 13.24
CA ALA A 271 -17.83 -3.19 14.51
C ALA A 271 -16.55 -3.83 15.10
N SER A 272 -15.64 -4.31 14.25
CA SER A 272 -14.33 -4.87 14.61
C SER A 272 -13.31 -3.83 15.10
N GLU A 273 -13.55 -2.54 14.87
CA GLU A 273 -12.76 -1.44 15.44
C GLU A 273 -13.41 -0.94 16.73
N THR A 274 -14.70 -0.59 16.69
CA THR A 274 -15.40 0.06 17.82
C THR A 274 -15.72 -0.89 18.97
N GLY A 275 -15.78 -2.20 18.73
CA GLY A 275 -16.36 -3.18 19.65
C GLY A 275 -17.88 -3.06 19.79
N GLN A 276 -18.53 -2.26 18.94
CA GLN A 276 -19.96 -1.95 18.96
C GLN A 276 -20.58 -2.25 17.59
N LYS A 277 -21.60 -1.48 17.16
CA LYS A 277 -22.08 -1.52 15.78
C LYS A 277 -21.13 -0.74 14.86
N SER A 278 -21.07 -1.13 13.58
CA SER A 278 -20.44 -0.32 12.54
C SER A 278 -21.12 1.05 12.46
N ALA A 279 -20.34 2.13 12.47
CA ALA A 279 -20.83 3.50 12.61
C ALA A 279 -20.24 4.48 11.59
N MET A 280 -21.07 5.42 11.13
CA MET A 280 -20.64 6.62 10.40
C MET A 280 -20.51 7.77 11.40
N VAL A 281 -19.43 8.55 11.30
CA VAL A 281 -19.28 9.81 12.05
C VAL A 281 -19.53 10.98 11.10
N LEU A 282 -20.31 11.97 11.52
CA LEU A 282 -20.41 13.28 10.85
C LEU A 282 -19.70 14.35 11.68
N TYR A 283 -18.86 15.15 11.02
CA TYR A 283 -17.93 16.05 11.70
C TYR A 283 -18.34 17.53 11.62
N PRO A 284 -18.03 18.35 12.64
CA PRO A 284 -18.24 19.79 12.63
C PRO A 284 -17.13 20.51 11.84
N MET A 285 -17.54 21.25 10.81
CA MET A 285 -16.70 21.94 9.85
C MET A 285 -16.62 23.43 10.15
N LYS A 286 -15.44 24.04 9.97
CA LYS A 286 -15.21 25.45 10.34
C LYS A 286 -15.96 26.45 9.45
N THR A 287 -16.08 26.13 8.16
CA THR A 287 -16.57 27.05 7.12
C THR A 287 -17.89 26.55 6.52
N LYS A 288 -18.76 27.48 6.12
CA LYS A 288 -20.17 27.16 5.81
C LYS A 288 -20.34 26.36 4.51
N ASN A 289 -19.45 26.54 3.54
CA ASN A 289 -19.45 25.71 2.34
C ASN A 289 -18.89 24.31 2.62
N ARG A 290 -17.82 24.16 3.42
CA ARG A 290 -17.37 22.83 3.87
C ARG A 290 -18.45 22.09 4.67
N ALA A 291 -19.20 22.79 5.54
CA ALA A 291 -20.32 22.20 6.27
C ALA A 291 -21.45 21.69 5.36
N ALA A 292 -21.65 22.31 4.18
CA ALA A 292 -22.64 21.91 3.19
C ALA A 292 -22.21 20.71 2.32
N GLU A 293 -21.01 20.17 2.49
CA GLU A 293 -20.56 18.94 1.81
C GLU A 293 -21.19 17.66 2.41
N ARG A 294 -21.76 17.76 3.61
CA ARG A 294 -22.55 16.70 4.26
C ARG A 294 -23.86 16.48 3.49
N ARG A 295 -23.81 15.65 2.44
CA ARG A 295 -24.92 15.40 1.53
C ARG A 295 -25.73 14.16 1.89
N GLU A 296 -27.05 14.34 1.95
CA GLU A 296 -28.02 13.27 2.22
C GLU A 296 -27.95 12.09 1.25
N ASP A 297 -27.63 12.30 -0.03
CA ASP A 297 -27.53 11.20 -1.01
C ASP A 297 -26.31 10.30 -0.73
N ILE A 298 -25.18 10.90 -0.38
CA ILE A 298 -23.96 10.19 0.04
C ILE A 298 -24.19 9.47 1.37
N ILE A 299 -24.80 10.15 2.35
CA ILE A 299 -25.13 9.59 3.67
C ILE A 299 -26.06 8.37 3.52
N ALA A 300 -27.13 8.49 2.73
CA ALA A 300 -28.07 7.39 2.47
C ALA A 300 -27.38 6.17 1.81
N CYS A 301 -26.47 6.40 0.86
CA CYS A 301 -25.66 5.33 0.28
C CYS A 301 -24.78 4.64 1.34
N ILE A 302 -24.09 5.39 2.20
CA ILE A 302 -23.22 4.83 3.25
C ILE A 302 -24.05 4.04 4.29
N GLN A 303 -25.20 4.56 4.72
CA GLN A 303 -26.10 3.87 5.64
C GLN A 303 -26.60 2.52 5.08
N GLN A 304 -26.89 2.44 3.78
CA GLN A 304 -27.27 1.19 3.10
C GLN A 304 -26.15 0.14 3.08
N ARG A 305 -24.88 0.55 3.19
CA ARG A 305 -23.70 -0.33 3.28
C ARG A 305 -23.45 -0.87 4.70
N GLY A 306 -24.40 -0.70 5.61
CA GLY A 306 -24.34 -1.20 6.99
C GLY A 306 -23.93 -0.15 8.03
N TYR A 307 -23.60 1.07 7.61
CA TYR A 307 -23.20 2.19 8.47
C TYR A 307 -24.40 3.03 8.95
N SER A 308 -25.51 2.38 9.28
CA SER A 308 -26.76 3.03 9.69
C SER A 308 -26.76 3.58 11.12
N ASN A 309 -25.75 3.24 11.94
CA ASN A 309 -25.52 3.87 13.23
C ASN A 309 -24.72 5.17 13.04
N MET A 310 -25.31 6.33 13.30
CA MET A 310 -24.70 7.63 13.04
C MET A 310 -24.30 8.33 14.35
N PHE A 311 -23.03 8.76 14.45
CA PHE A 311 -22.55 9.66 15.49
C PHE A 311 -22.33 11.04 14.89
N ASP A 312 -23.29 11.94 15.09
CA ASP A 312 -23.26 13.30 14.54
C ASP A 312 -22.70 14.30 15.56
N MET A 313 -21.52 14.83 15.25
CA MET A 313 -20.82 15.84 16.05
C MET A 313 -21.03 17.27 15.51
N SER A 314 -21.75 17.44 14.40
CA SER A 314 -21.89 18.72 13.69
C SER A 314 -22.55 19.84 14.51
N SER A 315 -23.38 19.49 15.49
CA SER A 315 -23.98 20.44 16.46
C SER A 315 -22.96 21.32 17.19
N SER A 316 -21.70 20.89 17.28
CA SER A 316 -20.57 21.66 17.83
C SER A 316 -20.27 22.97 17.08
N GLU A 317 -20.65 23.06 15.79
CA GLU A 317 -20.48 24.25 14.95
C GLU A 317 -21.14 25.49 15.57
N ALA A 318 -22.29 25.32 16.23
CA ALA A 318 -23.01 26.39 16.92
C ALA A 318 -22.24 27.00 18.11
N SER A 319 -21.22 26.29 18.62
CA SER A 319 -20.30 26.77 19.66
C SER A 319 -18.94 27.21 19.13
N ASN A 320 -18.79 27.31 17.80
CA ASN A 320 -17.51 27.51 17.10
C ASN A 320 -16.44 26.46 17.48
N LYS A 321 -16.86 25.19 17.57
CA LYS A 321 -16.00 24.04 17.85
C LYS A 321 -16.03 23.06 16.70
N TYR A 322 -14.84 22.70 16.22
CA TYR A 322 -14.63 22.02 14.94
C TYR A 322 -13.64 20.86 15.08
N LEU A 323 -13.80 19.85 14.24
CA LEU A 323 -12.96 18.66 14.20
C LEU A 323 -13.08 18.05 12.81
N GLU A 324 -12.33 18.56 11.84
CA GLU A 324 -12.54 18.27 10.41
C GLU A 324 -12.06 16.87 9.97
N GLY A 325 -12.76 15.85 10.46
CA GLY A 325 -12.72 14.46 10.00
C GLY A 325 -11.35 13.82 10.14
N THR A 326 -11.02 12.93 9.20
CA THR A 326 -9.66 12.35 9.15
C THR A 326 -8.62 13.34 8.61
N GLY A 327 -8.98 14.61 8.37
CA GLY A 327 -8.02 15.70 8.20
C GLY A 327 -7.44 16.13 9.55
N ALA A 328 -8.33 16.44 10.49
CA ALA A 328 -7.98 16.74 11.88
C ALA A 328 -7.50 15.50 12.67
N LEU A 329 -8.06 14.32 12.41
CA LEU A 329 -7.73 13.08 13.10
C LEU A 329 -6.83 12.18 12.24
N VAL A 330 -5.74 11.66 12.81
CA VAL A 330 -5.00 10.52 12.23
C VAL A 330 -5.10 9.33 13.19
N PRO A 331 -6.00 8.36 12.95
CA PRO A 331 -6.17 7.20 13.81
C PRO A 331 -5.10 6.13 13.55
N ASP A 332 -4.49 5.62 14.61
CA ASP A 332 -3.94 4.26 14.66
C ASP A 332 -5.07 3.34 15.15
N ARG A 333 -5.78 2.76 14.19
CA ARG A 333 -6.95 1.91 14.44
C ARG A 333 -6.56 0.64 15.18
N ILE A 334 -5.42 0.03 14.82
CA ILE A 334 -4.91 -1.24 15.34
C ILE A 334 -4.57 -1.14 16.84
N ASN A 335 -3.79 -0.12 17.22
CA ASN A 335 -3.34 0.06 18.60
C ASN A 335 -4.39 0.79 19.44
N GLY A 336 -5.24 1.60 18.79
CA GLY A 336 -6.30 2.39 19.41
C GLY A 336 -5.81 3.73 19.93
N ILE A 337 -4.97 4.41 19.17
CA ILE A 337 -4.43 5.74 19.47
C ILE A 337 -4.94 6.70 18.39
N VAL A 338 -5.24 7.96 18.72
CA VAL A 338 -5.53 8.98 17.69
C VAL A 338 -4.63 10.20 17.89
N TYR A 339 -3.98 10.61 16.80
CA TYR A 339 -3.04 11.72 16.76
C TYR A 339 -3.74 12.97 16.22
N VAL A 340 -3.57 14.11 16.92
CA VAL A 340 -4.30 15.35 16.63
C VAL A 340 -3.39 16.58 16.80
N ASN A 341 -3.08 17.23 15.69
CA ASN A 341 -2.53 18.57 15.67
C ASN A 341 -3.66 19.57 16.01
N LEU A 342 -3.53 20.28 17.13
CA LEU A 342 -4.54 21.22 17.60
C LEU A 342 -4.49 22.54 16.81
N SER A 343 -5.60 22.87 16.16
CA SER A 343 -5.72 23.99 15.23
C SER A 343 -7.12 24.63 15.32
N GLU A 344 -7.39 25.66 14.53
CA GLU A 344 -8.74 26.25 14.40
C GLU A 344 -9.78 25.27 13.80
N ARG A 345 -9.35 24.10 13.32
CA ARG A 345 -10.17 23.03 12.73
C ARG A 345 -10.13 21.72 13.54
N ALA A 346 -9.50 21.73 14.71
CA ALA A 346 -9.29 20.55 15.55
C ALA A 346 -9.32 20.89 17.06
N ASP A 347 -10.48 20.73 17.70
CA ASP A 347 -10.65 20.92 19.15
C ASP A 347 -10.35 19.64 19.96
N GLU A 348 -9.55 19.81 21.02
CA GLU A 348 -9.09 18.74 21.92
C GLU A 348 -10.23 17.99 22.63
N ARG A 349 -11.33 18.67 22.98
CA ARG A 349 -12.46 18.03 23.67
C ARG A 349 -13.31 17.22 22.72
N LEU A 350 -13.47 17.68 21.48
CA LEU A 350 -14.13 16.91 20.43
C LEU A 350 -13.29 15.67 20.07
N ALA A 351 -11.96 15.80 19.98
CA ALA A 351 -11.08 14.66 19.78
C ALA A 351 -11.18 13.62 20.91
N GLN A 352 -11.25 14.04 22.18
CA GLN A 352 -11.49 13.13 23.30
C GLN A 352 -12.87 12.48 23.24
N GLN A 353 -13.93 13.25 23.00
CA GLN A 353 -15.29 12.72 22.87
C GLN A 353 -15.40 11.67 21.74
N TRP A 354 -14.73 11.92 20.62
CA TRP A 354 -14.62 10.98 19.51
C TRP A 354 -13.90 9.68 19.92
N ALA A 355 -12.78 9.81 20.62
CA ALA A 355 -12.00 8.67 21.09
C ALA A 355 -12.80 7.81 22.08
N ASP A 356 -13.43 8.44 23.07
CA ASP A 356 -14.30 7.79 24.06
C ASP A 356 -15.47 7.04 23.38
N GLN A 357 -16.14 7.71 22.43
CA GLN A 357 -17.31 7.17 21.74
C GLN A 357 -16.98 5.96 20.83
N LEU A 358 -15.77 5.91 20.28
CA LEU A 358 -15.31 4.84 19.40
C LEU A 358 -14.36 3.82 20.08
N GLY A 359 -14.10 3.94 21.38
CA GLY A 359 -13.29 2.99 22.15
C GLY A 359 -11.78 3.08 21.90
N TYR A 360 -11.26 4.26 21.55
CA TYR A 360 -9.83 4.53 21.51
C TYR A 360 -9.26 4.74 22.93
N LYS A 361 -7.99 4.43 23.12
CA LYS A 361 -7.31 4.33 24.42
C LYS A 361 -6.46 5.55 24.79
N ASP A 362 -5.93 6.25 23.79
CA ASP A 362 -5.15 7.48 23.99
C ASP A 362 -5.40 8.49 22.86
N VAL A 363 -5.32 9.78 23.23
CA VAL A 363 -5.40 10.94 22.35
C VAL A 363 -4.10 11.72 22.46
N VAL A 364 -3.29 11.66 21.41
CA VAL A 364 -1.97 12.30 21.35
C VAL A 364 -2.10 13.67 20.69
N THR A 365 -2.35 14.69 21.52
CA THR A 365 -2.41 16.09 21.10
C THR A 365 -1.03 16.75 21.04
N PHE A 366 -0.83 17.64 20.06
CA PHE A 366 0.37 18.45 19.85
C PHE A 366 0.04 19.68 18.98
N ARG A 367 1.01 20.60 18.79
CA ARG A 367 0.86 21.81 17.97
C ARG A 367 2.01 21.98 16.98
N THR A 368 1.66 21.98 15.70
CA THR A 368 2.61 22.02 14.58
C THR A 368 2.54 23.34 13.84
N PHE A 369 3.70 23.91 13.52
CA PHE A 369 3.83 25.16 12.77
C PHE A 369 4.60 24.96 11.46
N ASP A 370 4.15 25.63 10.39
CA ASP A 370 4.83 25.66 9.09
C ASP A 370 6.09 26.57 9.11
N LYS A 371 6.82 26.61 8.00
CA LYS A 371 8.02 27.47 7.86
C LYS A 371 7.77 28.97 8.04
N ARG A 372 6.52 29.40 7.96
CA ARG A 372 6.07 30.80 8.08
C ARG A 372 5.54 31.09 9.50
N SER A 373 5.74 30.16 10.43
CA SER A 373 5.22 30.17 11.80
C SER A 373 3.69 30.22 11.89
N LYS A 374 2.96 29.82 10.83
CA LYS A 374 1.51 29.60 10.90
C LYS A 374 1.24 28.22 11.47
N ALA A 375 0.16 28.06 12.24
CA ALA A 375 -0.29 26.74 12.65
C ALA A 375 -0.68 25.91 11.42
N VAL A 376 -0.24 24.66 11.36
CA VAL A 376 -0.69 23.71 10.33
C VAL A 376 -2.16 23.42 10.59
N TYR A 377 -2.99 23.48 9.54
CA TYR A 377 -4.46 23.48 9.71
C TYR A 377 -5.04 22.09 9.96
N HIS A 378 -4.51 21.03 9.34
CA HIS A 378 -4.91 19.62 9.51
C HIS A 378 -3.71 18.73 9.88
N THR A 379 -3.96 17.68 10.66
CA THR A 379 -2.94 16.72 11.09
C THR A 379 -2.41 15.90 9.92
N ASN A 380 -3.27 15.53 8.96
CA ASN A 380 -2.92 14.74 7.78
C ASN A 380 -2.01 15.46 6.76
N VAL A 381 -1.65 16.72 6.98
CA VAL A 381 -0.64 17.43 6.19
C VAL A 381 0.78 17.03 6.61
N MET A 382 0.94 16.68 7.89
CA MET A 382 2.24 16.43 8.51
C MET A 382 2.44 14.99 9.01
N LEU A 383 1.37 14.18 9.07
CA LEU A 383 1.36 12.86 9.69
C LEU A 383 0.53 11.85 8.90
N CYS A 384 1.17 10.75 8.53
CA CYS A 384 0.53 9.50 8.09
C CYS A 384 0.86 8.38 9.09
N VAL A 385 -0.12 7.52 9.39
CA VAL A 385 0.07 6.28 10.16
C VAL A 385 -0.51 5.12 9.35
N GLY A 386 0.37 4.21 8.93
CA GLY A 386 0.04 2.90 8.38
C GLY A 386 0.22 1.79 9.43
N THR A 387 0.13 0.55 8.98
CA THR A 387 0.17 -0.64 9.83
C THR A 387 1.52 -0.77 10.55
N ASP A 388 2.61 -0.80 9.78
CA ASP A 388 3.99 -0.95 10.31
C ASP A 388 4.87 0.31 10.08
N VAL A 389 4.38 1.33 9.37
CA VAL A 389 5.14 2.55 9.01
C VAL A 389 4.35 3.82 9.32
N ALA A 390 5.04 4.85 9.83
CA ALA A 390 4.47 6.18 10.06
C ALA A 390 5.38 7.26 9.46
N ILE A 391 4.80 8.33 8.93
CA ILE A 391 5.52 9.43 8.27
C ILE A 391 5.21 10.73 9.03
N VAL A 392 6.21 11.46 9.51
CA VAL A 392 5.98 12.59 10.46
C VAL A 392 6.92 13.78 10.29
N CYS A 393 6.38 15.00 10.17
CA CYS A 393 7.15 16.25 10.24
C CYS A 393 7.33 16.72 11.69
N ALA A 394 8.19 16.04 12.45
CA ALA A 394 8.45 16.36 13.85
C ALA A 394 9.03 17.77 14.05
N ASP A 395 9.78 18.31 13.08
CA ASP A 395 10.38 19.65 13.10
C ASP A 395 9.35 20.78 13.31
N GLY A 396 8.09 20.56 12.92
CA GLY A 396 7.02 21.54 13.10
C GLY A 396 6.52 21.66 14.55
N VAL A 397 6.72 20.62 15.38
CA VAL A 397 6.25 20.56 16.77
C VAL A 397 7.26 21.22 17.70
N LYS A 398 6.97 22.47 18.11
CA LYS A 398 7.96 23.32 18.79
C LYS A 398 8.07 23.05 20.30
N ASP A 399 7.06 22.50 20.95
CA ASP A 399 7.18 22.04 22.34
C ASP A 399 7.89 20.67 22.37
N ASP A 400 8.93 20.57 23.19
CA ASP A 400 9.77 19.37 23.29
C ASP A 400 9.03 18.17 23.89
N LYS A 401 8.04 18.38 24.76
CA LYS A 401 7.26 17.30 25.38
C LYS A 401 6.19 16.79 24.43
N GLU A 402 5.51 17.69 23.71
CA GLU A 402 4.60 17.32 22.61
C GLU A 402 5.36 16.50 21.55
N ARG A 403 6.54 16.98 21.12
CA ARG A 403 7.37 16.29 20.12
C ARG A 403 7.91 14.95 20.61
N GLN A 404 8.34 14.86 21.87
CA GLN A 404 8.79 13.58 22.47
C GLN A 404 7.63 12.59 22.64
N ARG A 405 6.44 13.04 23.07
CA ARG A 405 5.24 12.18 23.19
C ARG A 405 4.84 11.62 21.84
N LEU A 406 4.77 12.45 20.81
CA LEU A 406 4.44 12.06 19.44
C LEU A 406 5.43 11.01 18.90
N LEU A 407 6.73 11.30 18.95
CA LEU A 407 7.76 10.39 18.43
C LEU A 407 7.86 9.08 19.23
N SER A 408 7.70 9.11 20.56
CA SER A 408 7.71 7.92 21.40
C SER A 408 6.48 7.04 21.19
N SER A 409 5.32 7.66 20.97
CA SER A 409 4.06 6.96 20.70
C SER A 409 4.12 6.24 19.35
N LEU A 410 4.46 6.96 18.26
CA LEU A 410 4.65 6.37 16.93
C LEU A 410 5.74 5.29 16.94
N GLY A 411 6.92 5.58 17.52
CA GLY A 411 8.05 4.66 17.58
C GLY A 411 7.84 3.42 18.47
N SER A 412 6.80 3.39 19.29
CA SER A 412 6.38 2.17 20.01
C SER A 412 5.67 1.17 19.09
N HIS A 413 5.11 1.64 17.97
CA HIS A 413 4.24 0.87 17.09
C HIS A 413 4.83 0.69 15.69
N GLN A 414 5.19 1.78 14.99
CA GLN A 414 5.66 1.80 13.60
C GLN A 414 7.15 2.18 13.43
N THR A 415 7.72 1.83 12.27
CA THR A 415 8.93 2.46 11.74
C THR A 415 8.64 3.92 11.41
N VAL A 416 9.32 4.86 12.07
CA VAL A 416 9.09 6.30 11.89
C VAL A 416 9.98 6.90 10.78
N VAL A 417 9.37 7.27 9.67
CA VAL A 417 9.96 8.04 8.57
C VAL A 417 9.78 9.52 8.87
N GLN A 418 10.80 10.16 9.45
CA GLN A 418 10.78 11.61 9.65
C GLN A 418 10.94 12.34 8.32
N ILE A 419 10.14 13.39 8.11
CA ILE A 419 10.19 14.30 6.95
C ILE A 419 10.52 15.71 7.40
N THR A 420 11.20 16.48 6.54
CA THR A 420 11.53 17.89 6.80
C THR A 420 10.32 18.80 6.59
N SER A 421 10.40 20.05 7.04
CA SER A 421 9.35 21.03 6.73
C SER A 421 9.22 21.34 5.22
N ASP A 422 10.27 21.21 4.40
CA ASP A 422 10.13 21.29 2.92
C ASP A 422 9.28 20.15 2.36
N GLN A 423 9.46 18.95 2.91
CA GLN A 423 8.70 17.77 2.53
C GLN A 423 7.25 17.86 3.03
N MET A 424 7.02 18.46 4.20
CA MET A 424 5.67 18.81 4.66
C MET A 424 5.00 19.87 3.77
N ASP A 425 5.74 20.91 3.37
CA ASP A 425 5.26 21.93 2.42
C ASP A 425 4.94 21.30 1.03
N ALA A 426 5.65 20.23 0.64
CA ALA A 426 5.37 19.38 -0.54
C ALA A 426 4.44 18.17 -0.24
N LEU A 427 3.62 18.27 0.81
CA LEU A 427 2.57 17.30 1.20
C LEU A 427 3.03 15.84 1.44
N CYS A 428 4.28 15.58 1.77
CA CYS A 428 4.77 14.24 2.17
C CYS A 428 4.11 13.66 3.43
N GLY A 429 3.36 14.43 4.22
CA GLY A 429 2.49 13.89 5.27
C GLY A 429 1.13 13.40 4.77
N ASN A 430 0.69 13.84 3.58
CA ASN A 430 -0.64 13.57 3.00
C ASN A 430 -0.69 12.23 2.23
N VAL A 431 -0.06 11.22 2.82
CA VAL A 431 0.01 9.84 2.33
C VAL A 431 -1.05 9.01 3.05
N LEU A 432 -1.70 8.08 2.35
CA LEU A 432 -2.66 7.13 2.93
C LEU A 432 -2.20 5.70 2.69
N GLU A 433 -2.28 4.84 3.72
CA GLU A 433 -2.16 3.39 3.53
C GLU A 433 -3.52 2.82 3.08
N LEU A 434 -3.51 2.03 2.00
CA LEU A 434 -4.67 1.31 1.48
C LEU A 434 -4.32 -0.18 1.33
N GLU A 435 -5.35 -1.02 1.24
CA GLU A 435 -5.22 -2.43 0.87
C GLU A 435 -5.43 -2.55 -0.65
N ASP A 436 -4.53 -3.21 -1.38
CA ASP A 436 -4.64 -3.37 -2.83
C ASP A 436 -5.73 -4.38 -3.23
N GLY A 437 -5.95 -4.57 -4.53
CA GLY A 437 -6.86 -5.58 -5.09
C GLY A 437 -6.52 -7.05 -4.78
N LYS A 438 -5.50 -7.32 -3.93
CA LYS A 438 -5.02 -8.64 -3.51
C LYS A 438 -4.88 -8.80 -1.99
N GLY A 439 -5.23 -7.78 -1.20
CA GLY A 439 -5.12 -7.83 0.27
C GLY A 439 -3.77 -7.37 0.82
N LEU A 440 -2.99 -6.59 0.06
CA LEU A 440 -1.61 -6.19 0.37
C LEU A 440 -1.55 -4.68 0.67
N PRO A 441 -0.82 -4.22 1.70
CA PRO A 441 -0.73 -2.79 2.00
C PRO A 441 0.06 -2.04 0.92
N ILE A 442 -0.45 -0.89 0.48
CA ILE A 442 0.21 0.08 -0.41
C ILE A 442 0.11 1.48 0.17
N LEU A 443 0.99 2.40 -0.26
CA LEU A 443 0.84 3.83 0.05
C LEU A 443 0.36 4.60 -1.19
N ALA A 444 -0.70 5.40 -1.03
CA ALA A 444 -1.19 6.34 -2.03
C ALA A 444 -0.75 7.77 -1.68
N MET A 445 -0.14 8.48 -2.65
CA MET A 445 0.38 9.85 -2.47
C MET A 445 0.40 10.63 -3.80
N SER A 446 0.64 11.94 -3.77
CA SER A 446 0.85 12.70 -5.02
C SER A 446 2.24 12.44 -5.61
N THR A 447 2.39 12.65 -6.92
CA THR A 447 3.70 12.61 -7.58
C THR A 447 4.65 13.69 -7.02
N GLN A 448 4.11 14.81 -6.52
CA GLN A 448 4.87 15.85 -5.83
C GLN A 448 5.50 15.31 -4.54
N ALA A 449 4.68 14.75 -3.64
CA ALA A 449 5.14 14.09 -2.42
C ALA A 449 6.13 12.96 -2.72
N TYR A 450 5.81 12.08 -3.69
CA TYR A 450 6.68 10.97 -4.11
C TYR A 450 8.08 11.45 -4.47
N ASN A 451 8.19 12.52 -5.26
CA ASN A 451 9.47 13.10 -5.70
C ASN A 451 10.20 13.84 -4.57
N ALA A 452 9.46 14.47 -3.65
CA ALA A 452 10.03 15.20 -2.52
C ALA A 452 10.65 14.29 -1.45
N PHE A 453 10.20 13.04 -1.31
CA PHE A 453 10.90 12.03 -0.49
C PHE A 453 12.33 11.75 -1.00
N THR A 454 13.24 11.44 -0.08
CA THR A 454 14.56 10.89 -0.43
C THR A 454 14.44 9.42 -0.87
N GLU A 455 15.46 8.93 -1.56
CA GLU A 455 15.51 7.51 -1.96
C GLU A 455 15.47 6.58 -0.73
N ASP A 456 16.11 6.95 0.37
CA ASP A 456 16.15 6.13 1.60
C ASP A 456 14.86 6.22 2.42
N GLN A 457 14.12 7.34 2.35
CA GLN A 457 12.74 7.40 2.86
C GLN A 457 11.82 6.48 2.04
N ARG A 458 11.86 6.54 0.70
CA ARG A 458 11.09 5.62 -0.16
C ARG A 458 11.45 4.15 0.09
N LYS A 459 12.75 3.80 0.13
CA LYS A 459 13.21 2.45 0.50
C LYS A 459 12.74 2.02 1.87
N THR A 460 12.61 2.93 2.83
CA THR A 460 12.15 2.57 4.19
C THR A 460 10.65 2.32 4.24
N MET A 461 9.85 3.11 3.51
CA MET A 461 8.42 2.82 3.33
C MET A 461 8.21 1.45 2.64
N LEU A 462 8.93 1.17 1.55
CA LEU A 462 8.84 -0.06 0.75
C LEU A 462 9.32 -1.35 1.45
N LYS A 463 9.67 -1.31 2.75
CA LYS A 463 9.90 -2.50 3.59
C LYS A 463 8.63 -2.98 4.30
N HIS A 464 7.60 -2.14 4.30
CA HIS A 464 6.34 -2.34 5.02
C HIS A 464 5.14 -2.39 4.07
N VAL A 465 5.30 -1.98 2.80
CA VAL A 465 4.24 -1.97 1.77
C VAL A 465 4.70 -2.60 0.46
N ALA A 466 3.75 -3.15 -0.30
CA ALA A 466 3.97 -3.84 -1.57
C ALA A 466 4.34 -2.88 -2.72
N ALA A 467 3.79 -1.66 -2.68
CA ALA A 467 3.99 -0.62 -3.67
C ALA A 467 3.75 0.78 -3.07
N ILE A 468 4.23 1.80 -3.78
CA ILE A 468 3.79 3.20 -3.62
C ILE A 468 3.13 3.59 -4.93
N HIS A 469 1.84 3.90 -4.89
CA HIS A 469 1.07 4.40 -6.03
C HIS A 469 0.97 5.93 -5.96
N HIS A 470 1.16 6.61 -7.09
CA HIS A 470 1.14 8.06 -7.12
C HIS A 470 0.64 8.65 -8.43
N ALA A 471 -0.03 9.80 -8.33
CA ALA A 471 -0.56 10.53 -9.48
C ALA A 471 -0.23 12.04 -9.40
N PRO A 472 -0.03 12.72 -10.54
CA PRO A 472 0.07 14.18 -10.59
C PRO A 472 -1.31 14.79 -10.30
N ILE A 473 -1.37 15.62 -9.26
CA ILE A 473 -2.57 16.33 -8.80
C ILE A 473 -2.23 17.78 -8.41
N ASP A 474 -1.20 18.33 -9.04
CA ASP A 474 -0.54 19.56 -8.61
C ASP A 474 -1.46 20.79 -8.64
N THR A 475 -2.48 20.83 -9.51
CA THR A 475 -3.50 21.90 -9.51
C THR A 475 -4.50 21.74 -8.36
N ILE A 476 -4.91 20.50 -8.02
CA ILE A 476 -5.72 20.21 -6.83
C ILE A 476 -4.96 20.61 -5.56
N GLU A 477 -3.68 20.25 -5.47
CA GLU A 477 -2.81 20.60 -4.34
C GLU A 477 -2.60 22.11 -4.24
N HIS A 478 -2.33 22.80 -5.35
CA HIS A 478 -2.08 24.25 -5.36
C HIS A 478 -3.32 25.09 -5.05
N VAL A 479 -4.47 24.78 -5.65
CA VAL A 479 -5.69 25.59 -5.53
C VAL A 479 -6.52 25.16 -4.33
N GLY A 480 -6.64 23.86 -4.09
CA GLY A 480 -7.41 23.26 -2.99
C GLY A 480 -6.62 23.09 -1.69
N GLY A 481 -5.29 23.18 -1.73
CA GLY A 481 -4.43 23.07 -0.55
C GLY A 481 -4.52 21.72 0.16
N GLY A 482 -4.81 20.63 -0.58
CA GLY A 482 -4.98 19.28 -0.05
C GLY A 482 -4.62 18.23 -1.11
N GLY A 483 -4.02 17.12 -0.67
CA GLY A 483 -3.44 16.11 -1.56
C GLY A 483 -4.28 14.83 -1.70
N VAL A 484 -3.60 13.73 -2.05
CA VAL A 484 -4.24 12.43 -2.31
C VAL A 484 -4.98 11.91 -1.09
N ARG A 485 -4.41 11.94 0.12
CA ARG A 485 -5.11 11.48 1.33
C ARG A 485 -6.34 12.34 1.67
N CYS A 486 -6.37 13.62 1.32
CA CYS A 486 -7.59 14.43 1.49
C CYS A 486 -8.70 13.99 0.50
N SER A 487 -8.31 13.54 -0.70
CA SER A 487 -9.22 13.17 -1.78
C SER A 487 -9.92 11.81 -1.61
N LEU A 488 -9.62 11.09 -0.52
CA LEU A 488 -10.03 9.71 -0.26
C LEU A 488 -10.69 9.59 1.11
N ALA A 489 -11.96 9.16 1.16
CA ALA A 489 -12.63 8.80 2.41
C ALA A 489 -12.75 7.26 2.50
N GLU A 490 -12.13 6.66 3.51
CA GLU A 490 -12.07 5.21 3.71
C GLU A 490 -13.46 4.60 4.01
N LEU A 491 -13.79 3.49 3.35
CA LEU A 491 -14.96 2.65 3.64
C LEU A 491 -14.49 1.27 4.13
N PHE A 492 -14.78 0.91 5.38
CA PHE A 492 -14.34 -0.33 6.03
C PHE A 492 -15.38 -1.47 6.04
#